data_AF-A0AAV2Z6C9-F1
#
_entry.id   AF-A0AAV2Z6C9-F1
#
_cell.length_a   1.000
_cell.length_b   1.000
_cell.length_c   1.000
_cell.angle_alpha   90.00
_cell.angle_beta   90.00
_cell.angle_gamma   90.00
#
_symmetry.space_group_name_H-M   'P 1'
#
loop_
_entity.id
_entity.type
_entity.pdbx_description
1 polymer ?
#
loop_
_entity_poly.entity_id
_entity_poly.type
_entity_poly.pdbx_seq_one_letter_code
_entity_poly.pdbx_strand_id
1 'polypeptide(L)'
;MATKRATKGKVIEATQHEAVQQEVLRHYAKTVYFNGLWKSFLSKLAGLVVFMSMVMLQRMFNSPAGLNFPAGFEVLSILIALSTVLFIQRMLNPLLAFKIAFAFSLLQAVWYGHTLYSRYVRKQSLGGDLLQDQFAFGVFYFLICWVADRFINTPFWLAQAQQLTTPDMTMRYRDDPAWADVEKIPQDDGPNPIVRLAYSANFTDVMDCFRGVLRTSEYSERTLKLSKDVINANPANYTAWYFRRRVLEALNANLYEELEYTEQMAIEHPKNYQIWHHRREIAQALQDGSAEKQFCKRAIEEDSKNYHAWAHRQWAIRRFKLWDGELDFVDEMLASDVRNNSAWNQRWFVIKHTTELDESVRERELNYAFEKIDLAAHNESPWNYVRGLVRGQEQRWSALVKDKCQAIYDQHPDCIHAAALLVDLLSKEATPATLATANEIIDKLMNETDRVRCAYWQFRKSGLARVTPTS
;
A
#
# COMPACT_ATOMS: atom_id res chain seq x y z
N MET A 1 -13.16 -8.91 -64.35
CA MET A 1 -12.36 -7.66 -64.26
C MET A 1 -13.18 -6.61 -63.52
N ALA A 2 -12.74 -6.20 -62.32
CA ALA A 2 -12.87 -4.84 -61.76
C ALA A 2 -12.59 -4.89 -60.25
N THR A 3 -11.32 -4.72 -59.88
CA THR A 3 -10.83 -4.51 -58.51
C THR A 3 -11.11 -3.08 -58.09
N LYS A 4 -11.85 -2.86 -56.99
CA LYS A 4 -11.97 -1.54 -56.34
C LYS A 4 -10.85 -1.35 -55.32
N ARG A 5 -10.01 -0.34 -55.57
CA ARG A 5 -8.87 0.08 -54.74
C ARG A 5 -9.37 0.98 -53.61
N ALA A 6 -9.05 0.66 -52.36
CA ALA A 6 -9.33 1.52 -51.20
C ALA A 6 -8.23 2.60 -51.03
N THR A 7 -8.64 3.83 -50.79
CA THR A 7 -7.82 5.03 -50.59
C THR A 7 -7.28 5.12 -49.15
N LYS A 8 -5.99 5.42 -48.99
CA LYS A 8 -5.31 5.66 -47.71
C LYS A 8 -5.66 7.04 -47.14
N GLY A 9 -6.11 7.10 -45.88
CA GLY A 9 -6.31 8.33 -45.12
C GLY A 9 -5.01 8.90 -44.52
N LYS A 10 -4.95 10.23 -44.40
CA LYS A 10 -3.82 11.07 -43.94
C LYS A 10 -3.52 10.90 -42.44
N VAL A 11 -2.23 10.88 -42.09
CA VAL A 11 -1.70 10.93 -40.71
C VAL A 11 -1.83 12.35 -40.15
N ILE A 12 -2.28 12.48 -38.90
CA ILE A 12 -2.37 13.76 -38.16
C ILE A 12 -1.21 13.78 -37.14
N GLU A 13 -0.45 14.86 -37.08
CA GLU A 13 0.67 15.06 -36.14
C GLU A 13 0.19 15.34 -34.71
N ALA A 14 0.95 14.79 -33.75
CA ALA A 14 0.75 14.84 -32.32
C ALA A 14 0.89 16.26 -31.74
N THR A 15 0.03 16.62 -30.79
CA THR A 15 -0.04 17.94 -30.15
C THR A 15 0.78 18.02 -28.87
N GLN A 16 1.06 19.24 -28.40
CA GLN A 16 1.87 19.58 -27.22
C GLN A 16 1.44 18.87 -25.91
N HIS A 17 0.20 18.35 -25.86
CA HIS A 17 -0.33 17.53 -24.77
C HIS A 17 0.32 16.14 -24.67
N GLU A 18 0.74 15.55 -25.80
CA GLU A 18 1.44 14.25 -25.84
C GLU A 18 2.89 14.37 -25.34
N ALA A 19 3.49 15.56 -25.43
CA ALA A 19 4.82 15.82 -24.87
C ALA A 19 4.79 15.89 -23.32
N VAL A 20 3.72 16.42 -22.73
CA VAL A 20 3.54 16.46 -21.26
C VAL A 20 3.28 15.07 -20.70
N GLN A 21 2.58 14.20 -21.45
CA GLN A 21 2.43 12.78 -21.09
C GLN A 21 3.77 12.03 -21.03
N GLN A 22 4.75 12.40 -21.85
CA GLN A 22 6.10 11.82 -21.75
C GLN A 22 6.86 12.23 -20.48
N GLU A 23 6.57 13.39 -19.90
CA GLU A 23 7.22 13.85 -18.67
C GLU A 23 6.70 13.11 -17.43
N VAL A 24 5.41 12.74 -17.44
CA VAL A 24 4.79 11.90 -16.39
C VAL A 24 5.38 10.48 -16.38
N LEU A 25 5.80 9.95 -17.54
CA LEU A 25 6.46 8.64 -17.66
C LEU A 25 7.85 8.60 -16.99
N ARG A 26 8.53 9.73 -16.78
CA ARG A 26 9.80 9.79 -16.03
C ARG A 26 9.63 9.45 -14.54
N HIS A 27 8.43 9.54 -13.98
CA HIS A 27 8.18 9.30 -12.56
C HIS A 27 8.07 7.81 -12.17
N TYR A 28 8.06 6.90 -13.14
CA TYR A 28 7.94 5.44 -12.92
C TYR A 28 9.26 4.77 -12.45
N ALA A 29 10.33 5.53 -12.28
CA ALA A 29 11.65 5.09 -11.80
C ALA A 29 11.69 4.59 -10.33
N LYS A 30 10.57 4.64 -9.59
CA LYS A 30 10.53 4.37 -8.14
C LYS A 30 10.68 2.91 -7.73
N THR A 31 10.39 1.93 -8.60
CA THR A 31 10.35 0.51 -8.21
C THR A 31 11.69 -0.22 -8.38
N VAL A 32 12.52 0.16 -9.36
CA VAL A 32 13.88 -0.38 -9.55
C VAL A 32 14.85 0.15 -8.50
N TYR A 33 14.58 1.36 -7.98
CA TYR A 33 15.31 1.94 -6.85
C TYR A 33 15.26 1.03 -5.62
N PHE A 34 14.14 0.33 -5.40
CA PHE A 34 13.91 -0.43 -4.17
C PHE A 34 14.88 -1.61 -3.98
N ASN A 35 15.12 -2.47 -4.99
CA ASN A 35 16.00 -3.64 -4.82
C ASN A 35 17.49 -3.27 -4.70
N GLY A 36 17.95 -2.26 -5.44
CA GLY A 36 19.31 -1.72 -5.30
C GLY A 36 19.52 -0.99 -3.98
N LEU A 37 18.52 -0.20 -3.55
CA LEU A 37 18.51 0.50 -2.27
C LEU A 37 18.50 -0.48 -1.10
N TRP A 38 17.74 -1.58 -1.16
CA TRP A 38 17.70 -2.59 -0.12
C TRP A 38 19.01 -3.37 0.00
N LYS A 39 19.61 -3.80 -1.10
CA LYS A 39 20.96 -4.41 -1.05
C LYS A 39 22.00 -3.42 -0.52
N SER A 40 21.96 -2.16 -0.94
CA SER A 40 22.82 -1.10 -0.41
C SER A 40 22.60 -0.85 1.08
N PHE A 41 21.34 -0.79 1.52
CA PHE A 41 20.95 -0.59 2.92
C PHE A 41 21.40 -1.75 3.80
N LEU A 42 21.10 -2.99 3.41
CA LEU A 42 21.51 -4.19 4.14
C LEU A 42 23.04 -4.32 4.18
N SER A 43 23.77 -3.96 3.12
CA SER A 43 25.23 -3.92 3.16
C SER A 43 25.77 -2.81 4.06
N LYS A 44 25.14 -1.64 4.11
CA LYS A 44 25.52 -0.56 5.03
C LYS A 44 25.26 -0.91 6.49
N LEU A 45 24.23 -1.72 6.78
CA LEU A 45 23.95 -2.27 8.11
C LEU A 45 25.12 -3.10 8.67
N ALA A 46 25.92 -3.76 7.82
CA ALA A 46 27.15 -4.41 8.26
C ALA A 46 28.12 -3.42 8.92
N GLY A 47 28.18 -2.18 8.43
CA GLY A 47 28.99 -1.11 9.03
C GLY A 47 28.58 -0.81 10.46
N LEU A 48 27.28 -0.88 10.78
CA LEU A 48 26.79 -0.71 12.15
C LEU A 48 27.21 -1.89 13.04
N VAL A 49 27.13 -3.13 12.55
CA VAL A 49 27.59 -4.33 13.27
C VAL A 49 29.09 -4.23 13.58
N VAL A 50 29.89 -3.89 12.56
CA VAL A 50 31.34 -3.70 12.71
C VAL A 50 31.64 -2.57 13.70
N PHE A 51 30.93 -1.44 13.60
CA PHE A 51 31.11 -0.31 14.51
C PHE A 51 30.77 -0.68 15.96
N MET A 52 29.62 -1.31 16.21
CA MET A 52 29.22 -1.77 17.55
C MET A 52 30.24 -2.77 18.13
N SER A 53 30.71 -3.72 17.31
CA SER A 53 31.75 -4.66 17.73
C SER A 53 33.09 -3.99 18.01
N MET A 54 33.48 -2.97 17.24
CA MET A 54 34.68 -2.17 17.53
C MET A 54 34.54 -1.37 18.82
N VAL A 55 33.37 -0.78 19.09
CA VAL A 55 33.11 -0.06 20.36
C VAL A 55 33.23 -1.01 21.55
N MET A 56 32.68 -2.22 21.45
CA MET A 56 32.80 -3.24 22.49
C MET A 56 34.25 -3.69 22.69
N LEU A 57 34.99 -3.96 21.61
CA LEU A 57 36.41 -4.30 21.67
C LEU A 57 37.25 -3.19 22.29
N GLN A 58 37.01 -1.93 21.89
CA GLN A 58 37.69 -0.77 22.45
C GLN A 58 37.41 -0.60 23.94
N ARG A 59 36.16 -0.85 24.36
CA ARG A 59 35.78 -0.81 25.77
C ARG A 59 36.48 -1.91 26.57
N MET A 60 36.56 -3.13 26.04
CA MET A 60 37.30 -4.22 26.68
C MET A 60 38.79 -3.88 26.79
N PHE A 61 39.38 -3.34 25.71
CA PHE A 61 40.77 -2.91 25.70
C PHE A 61 41.07 -1.84 26.75
N ASN A 62 40.16 -0.88 26.93
CA ASN A 62 40.28 0.18 27.94
C ASN A 62 39.88 -0.28 29.36
N SER A 63 39.39 -1.52 29.52
CA SER A 63 39.04 -2.06 30.83
C SER A 63 40.29 -2.59 31.55
N PRO A 64 40.31 -2.62 32.90
CA PRO A 64 41.44 -3.19 33.66
C PRO A 64 41.74 -4.65 33.32
N ALA A 65 40.75 -5.38 32.78
CA ALA A 65 40.88 -6.77 32.39
C ALA A 65 41.51 -6.95 31.00
N GLY A 66 41.57 -5.90 30.17
CA GLY A 66 42.07 -5.96 28.80
C GLY A 66 41.22 -6.83 27.85
N LEU A 67 41.79 -7.16 26.68
CA LEU A 67 41.17 -8.07 25.72
C LEU A 67 41.26 -9.52 26.22
N ASN A 68 40.12 -10.07 26.61
CA ASN A 68 40.00 -11.46 27.08
C ASN A 68 39.22 -12.33 26.08
N PHE A 69 39.03 -13.60 26.41
CA PHE A 69 38.30 -14.56 25.56
C PHE A 69 36.96 -14.05 24.99
N PRO A 70 36.11 -13.27 25.72
CA PRO A 70 34.89 -12.68 25.17
C PRO A 70 35.09 -11.71 24.00
N ALA A 71 36.30 -11.19 23.76
CA ALA A 71 36.62 -10.40 22.58
C ALA A 71 36.44 -11.20 21.28
N GLY A 72 36.63 -12.54 21.34
CA GLY A 72 36.37 -13.44 20.22
C GLY A 72 34.91 -13.40 19.74
N PHE A 73 33.96 -13.05 20.62
CA PHE A 73 32.55 -12.90 20.27
C PHE A 73 32.32 -11.73 19.31
N GLU A 74 33.06 -10.63 19.47
CA GLU A 74 32.97 -9.46 18.60
C GLU A 74 33.71 -9.68 17.28
N VAL A 75 34.83 -10.39 17.31
CA VAL A 75 35.50 -10.85 16.07
C VAL A 75 34.54 -11.71 15.25
N LEU A 76 33.76 -12.58 15.91
CA LEU A 76 32.76 -13.40 15.26
C LEU A 76 31.63 -12.55 14.63
N SER A 77 31.15 -11.49 15.30
CA SER A 77 30.20 -10.53 14.73
C SER A 77 30.72 -9.88 13.44
N ILE A 78 31.99 -9.47 13.42
CA ILE A 78 32.63 -8.86 12.24
C ILE A 78 32.74 -9.86 11.09
N LEU A 79 33.17 -11.10 11.38
CA LEU A 79 33.28 -12.17 10.37
C LEU A 79 31.91 -12.53 9.78
N ILE A 80 30.87 -12.61 10.62
CA ILE A 80 29.49 -12.80 10.16
C ILE A 80 29.05 -11.64 9.27
N ALA A 81 29.32 -10.39 9.65
CA ALA A 81 28.94 -9.23 8.87
C ALA A 81 29.61 -9.21 7.48
N LEU A 82 30.92 -9.45 7.42
CA LEU A 82 31.67 -9.49 6.16
C LEU A 82 31.20 -10.62 5.24
N SER A 83 31.06 -11.85 5.77
CA SER A 83 30.58 -13.00 5.00
C SER A 83 29.13 -12.83 4.53
N THR A 84 28.29 -12.16 5.33
CA THR A 84 26.90 -11.81 4.96
C THR A 84 26.86 -10.76 3.85
N VAL A 85 27.74 -9.76 3.87
CA VAL A 85 27.86 -8.79 2.76
C VAL A 85 28.29 -9.49 1.47
N LEU A 86 29.30 -10.37 1.53
CA LEU A 86 29.73 -11.16 0.37
C LEU A 86 28.58 -12.01 -0.18
N PHE A 87 27.77 -12.62 0.70
CA PHE A 87 26.57 -13.37 0.34
C PHE A 87 25.50 -12.49 -0.35
N ILE A 88 25.17 -11.31 0.20
CA ILE A 88 24.12 -10.41 -0.34
C ILE A 88 24.55 -9.78 -1.67
N GLN A 89 25.80 -9.33 -1.74
CA GLN A 89 26.36 -8.70 -2.95
C GLN A 89 26.69 -9.73 -4.03
N ARG A 90 26.53 -11.03 -3.74
CA ARG A 90 26.89 -12.15 -4.63
C ARG A 90 28.34 -12.04 -5.11
N MET A 91 29.22 -11.57 -4.23
CA MET A 91 30.67 -11.50 -4.48
C MET A 91 31.29 -12.85 -4.09
N LEU A 92 32.16 -13.41 -4.95
CA LEU A 92 32.70 -14.78 -4.82
C LEU A 92 31.61 -15.87 -4.95
N ASN A 93 31.89 -17.10 -4.50
CA ASN A 93 30.91 -18.19 -4.45
C ASN A 93 29.88 -17.93 -3.34
N PRO A 94 28.63 -17.54 -3.66
CA PRO A 94 27.65 -17.08 -2.67
C PRO A 94 27.20 -18.19 -1.72
N LEU A 95 27.22 -19.45 -2.19
CA LEU A 95 26.90 -20.61 -1.34
C LEU A 95 27.98 -20.82 -0.28
N LEU A 96 29.26 -20.62 -0.65
CA LEU A 96 30.37 -20.68 0.29
C LEU A 96 30.27 -19.54 1.32
N ALA A 97 30.03 -18.30 0.86
CA ALA A 97 29.85 -17.15 1.74
C ALA A 97 28.68 -17.33 2.72
N PHE A 98 27.55 -17.86 2.23
CA PHE A 98 26.41 -18.23 3.07
C PHE A 98 26.78 -19.29 4.12
N LYS A 99 27.43 -20.38 3.71
CA LYS A 99 27.83 -21.46 4.65
C LYS A 99 28.75 -20.94 5.74
N ILE A 100 29.68 -20.04 5.41
CA ILE A 100 30.57 -19.39 6.37
C ILE A 100 29.78 -18.50 7.34
N ALA A 101 28.93 -17.61 6.82
CA ALA A 101 28.11 -16.73 7.65
C ALA A 101 27.16 -17.53 8.58
N PHE A 102 26.54 -18.58 8.03
CA PHE A 102 25.66 -19.47 8.77
C PHE A 102 26.40 -20.21 9.88
N ALA A 103 27.56 -20.82 9.59
CA ALA A 103 28.35 -21.53 10.59
C ALA A 103 28.80 -20.62 11.74
N PHE A 104 29.29 -19.41 11.42
CA PHE A 104 29.67 -18.44 12.44
C PHE A 104 28.48 -17.91 13.23
N SER A 105 27.33 -17.68 12.60
CA SER A 105 26.11 -17.28 13.32
C SER A 105 25.63 -18.38 14.27
N LEU A 106 25.69 -19.66 13.88
CA LEU A 106 25.34 -20.76 14.76
C LEU A 106 26.26 -20.81 15.99
N LEU A 107 27.58 -20.67 15.77
CA LEU A 107 28.56 -20.61 16.84
C LEU A 107 28.29 -19.45 17.81
N GLN A 108 28.01 -18.26 17.27
CA GLN A 108 27.72 -17.07 18.07
C GLN A 108 26.40 -17.22 18.83
N ALA A 109 25.37 -17.79 18.22
CA ALA A 109 24.06 -18.01 18.84
C ALA A 109 24.15 -19.00 19.99
N VAL A 110 24.91 -20.09 19.84
CA VAL A 110 25.16 -21.06 20.92
C VAL A 110 25.90 -20.42 22.07
N TRP A 111 26.93 -19.60 21.81
CA TRP A 111 27.67 -18.89 22.86
C TRP A 111 26.80 -17.86 23.59
N TYR A 112 25.98 -17.09 22.85
CA TYR A 112 25.04 -16.14 23.43
C TYR A 112 23.96 -16.85 24.27
N GLY A 113 23.38 -17.93 23.75
CA GLY A 113 22.40 -18.75 24.45
C GLY A 113 22.95 -19.41 25.71
N HIS A 114 24.19 -19.93 25.66
CA HIS A 114 24.88 -20.45 26.83
C HIS A 114 25.08 -19.38 27.90
N THR A 115 25.45 -18.16 27.51
CA THR A 115 25.63 -17.03 28.43
C THR A 115 24.31 -16.58 29.06
N LEU A 116 23.21 -16.56 28.29
CA LEU A 116 21.89 -16.30 28.84
C LEU A 116 21.49 -17.40 29.83
N TYR A 117 21.73 -18.66 29.47
CA TYR A 117 21.44 -19.80 30.34
C TYR A 117 22.26 -19.76 31.64
N SER A 118 23.56 -19.46 31.59
CA SER A 118 24.40 -19.34 32.79
C SER A 118 23.90 -18.23 33.72
N ARG A 119 23.50 -17.08 33.16
CA ARG A 119 22.96 -15.93 33.92
C ARG A 119 21.59 -16.19 34.54
N TYR A 120 20.64 -16.71 33.76
CA TYR A 120 19.26 -16.84 34.21
C TYR A 120 19.00 -18.14 35.01
N VAL A 121 19.70 -19.22 34.70
CA VAL A 121 19.44 -20.54 35.28
C VAL A 121 20.48 -20.94 36.32
N ARG A 122 21.78 -20.79 36.01
CA ARG A 122 22.85 -21.23 36.93
C ARG A 122 23.27 -20.19 37.96
N LYS A 123 22.97 -18.90 37.75
CA LYS A 123 23.36 -17.76 38.60
C LYS A 123 24.86 -17.73 38.97
N GLN A 124 25.70 -18.35 38.16
CA GLN A 124 27.16 -18.41 38.33
C GLN A 124 27.81 -18.03 37.01
N SER A 125 28.69 -17.03 37.05
CA SER A 125 29.49 -16.62 35.90
C SER A 125 30.62 -17.62 35.68
N LEU A 126 30.70 -18.20 34.48
CA LEU A 126 31.80 -19.07 34.08
C LEU A 126 32.85 -18.27 33.31
N GLY A 127 34.11 -18.73 33.32
CA GLY A 127 35.16 -18.13 32.51
C GLY A 127 34.81 -18.20 31.02
N GLY A 128 34.66 -17.04 30.38
CA GLY A 128 34.24 -16.93 28.97
C GLY A 128 32.78 -16.49 28.75
N ASP A 129 32.02 -16.22 29.82
CA ASP A 129 30.73 -15.55 29.71
C ASP A 129 30.90 -14.12 29.15
N LEU A 130 29.93 -13.69 28.35
CA LEU A 130 29.93 -12.35 27.75
C LEU A 130 29.70 -11.27 28.82
N LEU A 131 29.99 -10.01 28.50
CA LEU A 131 29.62 -8.87 29.32
C LEU A 131 28.10 -8.64 29.29
N GLN A 132 27.55 -7.98 30.31
CA GLN A 132 26.10 -7.84 30.49
C GLN A 132 25.43 -7.16 29.29
N ASP A 133 26.13 -6.25 28.65
CA ASP A 133 25.72 -5.42 27.53
C ASP A 133 26.17 -5.92 26.15
N GLN A 134 26.95 -7.01 26.09
CA GLN A 134 27.30 -7.63 24.81
C GLN A 134 26.06 -8.27 24.19
N PHE A 135 25.86 -7.98 22.90
CA PHE A 135 24.71 -8.40 22.13
C PHE A 135 25.15 -9.11 20.84
N ALA A 136 24.40 -10.12 20.42
CA ALA A 136 24.72 -10.97 19.26
C ALA A 136 24.46 -10.28 17.91
N PHE A 137 25.04 -9.09 17.68
CA PHE A 137 24.78 -8.28 16.49
C PHE A 137 25.03 -9.04 15.18
N GLY A 138 26.06 -9.89 15.12
CA GLY A 138 26.34 -10.74 13.95
C GLY A 138 25.18 -11.66 13.58
N VAL A 139 24.69 -12.47 14.53
CA VAL A 139 23.55 -13.39 14.33
C VAL A 139 22.30 -12.66 13.89
N PHE A 140 21.93 -11.58 14.59
CA PHE A 140 20.73 -10.82 14.25
C PHE A 140 20.82 -10.20 12.87
N TYR A 141 21.99 -9.63 12.52
CA TYR A 141 22.24 -9.11 11.19
C TYR A 141 22.14 -10.19 10.11
N PHE A 142 22.79 -11.35 10.31
CA PHE A 142 22.69 -12.47 9.38
C PHE A 142 21.26 -12.96 9.19
N LEU A 143 20.47 -13.10 10.27
CA LEU A 143 19.08 -13.53 10.20
C LEU A 143 18.21 -12.52 9.44
N ILE A 144 18.35 -11.22 9.72
CA ILE A 144 17.64 -10.16 8.99
C ILE A 144 17.99 -10.24 7.50
N CYS A 145 19.26 -10.35 7.17
CA CYS A 145 19.74 -10.43 5.79
C CYS A 145 19.33 -11.72 5.09
N TRP A 146 19.34 -12.85 5.77
CA TRP A 146 18.94 -14.14 5.21
C TRP A 146 17.43 -14.21 4.97
N VAL A 147 16.63 -13.73 5.92
CA VAL A 147 15.17 -13.58 5.75
C VAL A 147 14.87 -12.62 4.61
N ALA A 148 15.51 -11.45 4.59
CA ALA A 148 15.37 -10.50 3.50
C ALA A 148 15.77 -11.12 2.14
N ASP A 149 16.87 -11.87 2.07
CA ASP A 149 17.27 -12.57 0.84
C ASP A 149 16.23 -13.62 0.43
N ARG A 150 15.61 -14.33 1.38
CA ARG A 150 14.60 -15.35 1.09
C ARG A 150 13.26 -14.77 0.61
N PHE A 151 12.86 -13.61 1.11
CA PHE A 151 11.58 -12.98 0.76
C PHE A 151 11.69 -11.97 -0.39
N ILE A 152 12.85 -11.33 -0.55
CA ILE A 152 13.05 -10.24 -1.51
C ILE A 152 13.88 -10.71 -2.73
N ASN A 153 14.88 -11.58 -2.53
CA ASN A 153 15.80 -12.01 -3.60
C ASN A 153 15.64 -13.48 -4.03
N THR A 154 14.98 -14.32 -3.24
CA THR A 154 14.65 -15.70 -3.61
C THR A 154 13.19 -15.70 -4.03
N PRO A 155 12.91 -15.86 -5.32
CA PRO A 155 11.54 -15.79 -5.79
C PRO A 155 10.85 -17.09 -5.39
N PHE A 156 10.06 -17.02 -4.32
CA PHE A 156 8.89 -17.87 -4.13
C PHE A 156 8.08 -17.98 -5.45
N TRP A 157 8.11 -16.93 -6.26
CA TRP A 157 7.63 -16.86 -7.64
C TRP A 157 8.39 -17.74 -8.66
N LEU A 158 9.70 -18.05 -8.53
CA LEU A 158 10.37 -18.99 -9.45
C LEU A 158 10.05 -20.44 -9.09
N ALA A 159 9.82 -20.76 -7.82
CA ALA A 159 9.37 -22.10 -7.44
C ALA A 159 7.94 -22.35 -7.95
N GLN A 160 7.08 -21.33 -7.88
CA GLN A 160 5.73 -21.37 -8.46
C GLN A 160 5.76 -21.31 -10.00
N ALA A 161 6.67 -20.53 -10.61
CA ALA A 161 6.89 -20.52 -12.06
C ALA A 161 7.52 -21.82 -12.59
N GLN A 162 8.38 -22.49 -11.80
CA GLN A 162 8.95 -23.80 -12.15
C GLN A 162 7.94 -24.94 -12.00
N GLN A 163 6.99 -24.83 -11.06
CA GLN A 163 5.86 -25.76 -10.99
C GLN A 163 4.81 -25.50 -12.08
N LEU A 164 4.74 -24.28 -12.62
CA LEU A 164 3.94 -23.94 -13.82
C LEU A 164 4.63 -24.28 -15.14
N THR A 165 5.92 -24.65 -15.14
CA THR A 165 6.60 -25.22 -16.31
C THR A 165 6.56 -26.74 -16.26
N THR A 166 5.38 -27.31 -16.49
CA THR A 166 5.30 -28.64 -17.11
C THR A 166 5.64 -28.53 -18.60
N PRO A 167 6.25 -29.57 -19.19
CA PRO A 167 6.94 -29.51 -20.48
C PRO A 167 5.98 -29.68 -21.65
N ASP A 168 5.06 -28.73 -21.84
CA ASP A 168 4.40 -28.56 -23.13
C ASP A 168 4.91 -27.28 -23.77
N MET A 169 6.03 -27.40 -24.47
CA MET A 169 6.70 -26.32 -25.23
C MET A 169 5.96 -26.03 -26.54
N THR A 170 4.62 -26.08 -26.55
CA THR A 170 3.81 -25.59 -27.66
C THR A 170 3.67 -24.09 -27.54
N MET A 171 4.23 -23.32 -28.47
CA MET A 171 4.02 -21.88 -28.53
C MET A 171 2.61 -21.63 -29.04
N ARG A 172 1.70 -21.28 -28.13
CA ARG A 172 0.26 -21.24 -28.35
C ARG A 172 -0.19 -20.43 -29.57
N TYR A 173 0.53 -19.37 -29.94
CA TYR A 173 0.17 -18.49 -31.06
C TYR A 173 1.10 -18.61 -32.26
N ARG A 174 2.38 -18.93 -32.04
CA ARG A 174 3.33 -19.16 -33.13
C ARG A 174 3.09 -20.48 -33.86
N ASP A 175 2.67 -21.51 -33.13
CA ASP A 175 2.48 -22.85 -33.69
C ASP A 175 1.02 -23.14 -34.08
N ASP A 176 0.07 -22.29 -33.68
CA ASP A 176 -1.35 -22.44 -34.01
C ASP A 176 -1.64 -22.04 -35.46
N PRO A 177 -2.10 -22.97 -36.33
CA PRO A 177 -2.44 -22.67 -37.72
C PRO A 177 -3.50 -21.57 -37.87
N ALA A 178 -4.38 -21.39 -36.88
CA ALA A 178 -5.39 -20.33 -36.87
C ALA A 178 -4.79 -18.92 -36.75
N TRP A 179 -3.49 -18.81 -36.49
CA TRP A 179 -2.76 -17.54 -36.34
C TRP A 179 -1.61 -17.38 -37.34
N ALA A 180 -1.48 -18.29 -38.31
CA ALA A 180 -0.38 -18.29 -39.29
C ALA A 180 -0.38 -17.07 -40.23
N ASP A 181 -1.53 -16.43 -40.43
CA ASP A 181 -1.70 -15.21 -41.23
C ASP A 181 -1.28 -13.92 -40.50
N VAL A 182 -1.15 -13.98 -39.18
CA VAL A 182 -0.75 -12.83 -38.35
C VAL A 182 0.75 -12.88 -38.07
N GLU A 183 1.50 -11.92 -38.59
CA GLU A 183 2.92 -11.76 -38.27
C GLU A 183 3.12 -11.51 -36.77
N LYS A 184 4.02 -12.29 -36.14
CA LYS A 184 4.39 -12.12 -34.73
C LYS A 184 5.45 -11.04 -34.63
N ILE A 185 5.08 -9.87 -34.09
CA ILE A 185 5.94 -8.69 -34.06
C ILE A 185 6.70 -8.64 -32.73
N PRO A 186 8.03 -8.81 -32.73
CA PRO A 186 8.83 -8.69 -31.51
C PRO A 186 8.74 -7.29 -30.89
N GLN A 187 8.98 -7.19 -29.58
CA GLN A 187 9.20 -5.89 -28.96
C GLN A 187 10.52 -5.29 -29.44
N ASP A 188 10.46 -4.06 -29.96
CA ASP A 188 11.67 -3.28 -30.28
C ASP A 188 12.08 -2.42 -29.07
N ASP A 189 13.05 -2.91 -28.30
CA ASP A 189 13.67 -2.16 -27.19
C ASP A 189 14.93 -1.37 -27.64
N GLY A 190 15.19 -1.31 -28.96
CA GLY A 190 16.38 -0.69 -29.54
C GLY A 190 17.67 -1.52 -29.38
N PRO A 191 18.80 -1.01 -29.92
CA PRO A 191 20.07 -1.75 -29.92
C PRO A 191 20.73 -1.83 -28.53
N ASN A 192 20.41 -0.91 -27.62
CA ASN A 192 20.95 -0.84 -26.26
C ASN A 192 19.80 -0.74 -25.25
N PRO A 193 19.08 -1.85 -25.02
CA PRO A 193 17.85 -1.81 -24.23
C PRO A 193 18.14 -1.51 -22.77
N ILE A 194 17.43 -0.51 -22.22
CA ILE A 194 17.43 -0.21 -20.79
C ILE A 194 16.23 -0.90 -20.13
N VAL A 195 16.38 -1.31 -18.86
CA VAL A 195 15.34 -2.03 -18.08
C VAL A 195 14.71 -3.24 -18.79
N ARG A 196 15.50 -3.92 -19.63
CA ARG A 196 15.06 -5.10 -20.38
C ARG A 196 14.53 -6.18 -19.44
N LEU A 197 13.30 -6.62 -19.69
CA LEU A 197 12.70 -7.74 -18.97
C LEU A 197 13.03 -9.05 -19.68
N ALA A 198 13.49 -10.03 -18.91
CA ALA A 198 13.71 -11.39 -19.39
C ALA A 198 12.36 -12.13 -19.40
N TYR A 199 11.54 -11.88 -20.42
CA TYR A 199 10.23 -12.51 -20.56
C TYR A 199 10.33 -14.03 -20.75
N SER A 200 9.31 -14.75 -20.30
CA SER A 200 9.15 -16.16 -20.67
C SER A 200 8.84 -16.30 -22.16
N ALA A 201 9.09 -17.50 -22.70
CA ALA A 201 8.79 -17.81 -24.09
C ALA A 201 7.29 -17.62 -24.41
N ASN A 202 6.41 -18.09 -23.51
CA ASN A 202 4.96 -17.93 -23.62
C ASN A 202 4.53 -16.45 -23.57
N PHE A 203 5.08 -15.65 -22.65
CA PHE A 203 4.76 -14.22 -22.60
C PHE A 203 5.16 -13.51 -23.90
N THR A 204 6.33 -13.85 -24.42
CA THR A 204 6.84 -13.30 -25.68
C THR A 204 5.92 -13.69 -26.84
N ASP A 205 5.52 -14.96 -26.95
CA ASP A 205 4.62 -15.46 -27.98
C ASP A 205 3.26 -14.73 -28.00
N VAL A 206 2.61 -14.64 -26.84
CA VAL A 206 1.33 -13.93 -26.66
C VAL A 206 1.46 -12.45 -27.06
N MET A 207 2.49 -11.76 -26.56
CA MET A 207 2.68 -10.34 -26.81
C MET A 207 3.08 -10.03 -28.25
N ASP A 208 3.88 -10.89 -28.89
CA ASP A 208 4.28 -10.71 -30.28
C ASP A 208 3.09 -10.89 -31.22
N CYS A 209 2.22 -11.87 -30.93
CA CYS A 209 0.95 -12.02 -31.63
C CYS A 209 0.04 -10.81 -31.42
N PHE A 210 -0.07 -10.32 -30.19
CA PHE A 210 -0.86 -9.13 -29.87
C PHE A 210 -0.40 -7.88 -30.62
N ARG A 211 0.91 -7.63 -30.70
CA ARG A 211 1.46 -6.52 -31.51
C ARG A 211 1.12 -6.69 -33.00
N GLY A 212 1.15 -7.93 -33.51
CA GLY A 212 0.70 -8.28 -34.86
C GLY A 212 -0.73 -7.83 -35.15
N VAL A 213 -1.66 -8.23 -34.28
CA VAL A 213 -3.08 -7.88 -34.36
C VAL A 213 -3.32 -6.38 -34.20
N LEU A 214 -2.60 -5.71 -33.29
CA LEU A 214 -2.69 -4.26 -33.12
C LEU A 214 -2.32 -3.51 -34.40
N ARG A 215 -1.26 -3.95 -35.10
CA ARG A 215 -0.79 -3.32 -36.34
C ARG A 215 -1.83 -3.42 -37.46
N THR A 216 -2.57 -4.52 -37.54
CA THR A 216 -3.62 -4.72 -38.55
C THR A 216 -4.99 -4.18 -38.10
N SER A 217 -5.13 -3.82 -36.82
CA SER A 217 -6.42 -3.44 -36.21
C SER A 217 -7.52 -4.50 -36.44
N GLU A 218 -7.15 -5.78 -36.33
CA GLU A 218 -8.09 -6.87 -36.54
C GLU A 218 -9.07 -7.00 -35.35
N TYR A 219 -10.35 -6.75 -35.60
CA TYR A 219 -11.44 -6.96 -34.64
C TYR A 219 -12.19 -8.26 -34.96
N SER A 220 -11.86 -9.34 -34.27
CA SER A 220 -12.39 -10.69 -34.52
C SER A 220 -12.57 -11.46 -33.21
N GLU A 221 -13.34 -12.55 -33.26
CA GLU A 221 -13.52 -13.47 -32.12
C GLU A 221 -12.19 -14.07 -31.62
N ARG A 222 -11.26 -14.39 -32.54
CA ARG A 222 -9.93 -14.88 -32.14
C ARG A 222 -9.12 -13.79 -31.45
N THR A 223 -9.23 -12.53 -31.89
CA THR A 223 -8.64 -11.38 -31.20
C THR A 223 -9.22 -11.19 -29.80
N LEU A 224 -10.53 -11.39 -29.62
CA LEU A 224 -11.14 -11.29 -28.30
C LEU A 224 -10.54 -12.33 -27.35
N LYS A 225 -10.35 -13.58 -27.81
CA LYS A 225 -9.66 -14.64 -27.05
C LYS A 225 -8.20 -14.30 -26.77
N LEU A 226 -7.46 -13.79 -27.76
CA LEU A 226 -6.07 -13.34 -27.57
C LEU A 226 -5.96 -12.23 -26.52
N SER A 227 -6.86 -11.25 -26.54
CA SER A 227 -6.83 -10.16 -25.56
C SER A 227 -7.00 -10.66 -24.12
N LYS A 228 -7.77 -11.74 -23.90
CA LYS A 228 -7.88 -12.41 -22.59
C LYS A 228 -6.53 -12.98 -22.16
N ASP A 229 -5.82 -13.68 -23.05
CA ASP A 229 -4.50 -14.24 -22.72
C ASP A 229 -3.45 -13.14 -22.47
N VAL A 230 -3.50 -12.03 -23.21
CA VAL A 230 -2.65 -10.85 -22.98
C VAL A 230 -2.91 -10.23 -21.61
N ILE A 231 -4.19 -10.09 -21.24
CA ILE A 231 -4.60 -9.55 -19.94
C ILE A 231 -4.19 -10.52 -18.82
N ASN A 232 -4.35 -11.83 -18.98
CA ASN A 232 -3.91 -12.80 -17.99
C ASN A 232 -2.37 -12.77 -17.81
N ALA A 233 -1.62 -12.52 -18.89
CA ALA A 233 -0.17 -12.37 -18.83
C ALA A 233 0.28 -11.06 -18.15
N ASN A 234 -0.47 -9.97 -18.35
CA ASN A 234 -0.24 -8.69 -17.67
C ASN A 234 -1.55 -7.90 -17.51
N PRO A 235 -2.25 -8.04 -16.37
CA PRO A 235 -3.53 -7.37 -16.15
C PRO A 235 -3.41 -5.84 -16.10
N ALA A 236 -2.20 -5.29 -15.94
CA ALA A 236 -1.97 -3.85 -15.92
C ALA A 236 -1.75 -3.25 -17.33
N ASN A 237 -1.74 -4.07 -18.38
CA ASN A 237 -1.57 -3.60 -19.76
C ASN A 237 -2.83 -2.87 -20.25
N TYR A 238 -2.86 -1.54 -20.08
CA TYR A 238 -3.99 -0.71 -20.45
C TYR A 238 -4.29 -0.72 -21.96
N THR A 239 -3.28 -0.93 -22.81
CA THR A 239 -3.47 -1.06 -24.26
C THR A 239 -4.29 -2.30 -24.60
N ALA A 240 -4.04 -3.42 -23.91
CA ALA A 240 -4.83 -4.64 -24.07
C ALA A 240 -6.29 -4.42 -23.67
N TRP A 241 -6.54 -3.76 -22.54
CA TRP A 241 -7.90 -3.45 -22.09
C TRP A 241 -8.64 -2.48 -23.02
N TYR A 242 -7.96 -1.48 -23.54
CA TYR A 242 -8.53 -0.57 -24.53
C TYR A 242 -8.89 -1.32 -25.82
N PHE A 243 -7.97 -2.11 -26.35
CA PHE A 243 -8.18 -2.85 -27.58
C PHE A 243 -9.27 -3.92 -27.42
N ARG A 244 -9.34 -4.58 -26.26
CA ARG A 244 -10.44 -5.50 -25.93
C ARG A 244 -11.81 -4.82 -26.02
N ARG A 245 -11.97 -3.59 -25.49
CA ARG A 245 -13.24 -2.84 -25.64
C ARG A 245 -13.60 -2.56 -27.10
N ARG A 246 -12.61 -2.18 -27.92
CA ARG A 246 -12.81 -1.97 -29.37
C ARG A 246 -13.27 -3.24 -30.08
N VAL A 247 -12.73 -4.39 -29.69
CA VAL A 247 -13.11 -5.70 -30.24
C VAL A 247 -14.53 -6.07 -29.81
N LEU A 248 -14.85 -5.93 -28.52
CA LEU A 248 -16.20 -6.17 -27.99
C LEU A 248 -17.27 -5.32 -28.72
N GLU A 249 -16.97 -4.04 -28.94
CA GLU A 249 -17.83 -3.11 -29.68
C GLU A 249 -18.02 -3.57 -31.14
N ALA A 250 -16.93 -3.88 -31.85
CA ALA A 250 -16.98 -4.29 -33.25
C ALA A 250 -17.71 -5.63 -33.46
N LEU A 251 -17.65 -6.53 -32.48
CA LEU A 251 -18.35 -7.82 -32.51
C LEU A 251 -19.81 -7.73 -32.04
N ASN A 252 -20.23 -6.59 -31.48
CA ASN A 252 -21.51 -6.46 -30.78
C ASN A 252 -21.69 -7.57 -29.73
N ALA A 253 -20.63 -7.81 -28.95
CA ALA A 253 -20.56 -8.90 -27.98
C ALA A 253 -21.56 -8.72 -26.82
N ASN A 254 -21.94 -9.82 -26.19
CA ASN A 254 -22.76 -9.79 -24.98
C ASN A 254 -21.95 -9.22 -23.79
N LEU A 255 -22.24 -7.98 -23.42
CA LEU A 255 -21.49 -7.27 -22.37
C LEU A 255 -21.77 -7.79 -20.96
N TYR A 256 -22.83 -8.58 -20.73
CA TYR A 256 -23.07 -9.21 -19.43
C TYR A 256 -22.03 -10.29 -19.13
N GLU A 257 -21.60 -11.07 -20.12
CA GLU A 257 -20.49 -12.02 -19.97
C GLU A 257 -19.18 -11.29 -19.65
N GLU A 258 -18.99 -10.07 -20.18
CA GLU A 258 -17.82 -9.25 -19.86
C GLU A 258 -17.88 -8.70 -18.41
N LEU A 259 -19.07 -8.41 -17.87
CA LEU A 259 -19.22 -8.08 -16.45
C LEU A 259 -18.83 -9.26 -15.56
N GLU A 260 -19.20 -10.49 -15.91
CA GLU A 260 -18.78 -11.69 -15.18
C GLU A 260 -17.26 -11.87 -15.23
N TYR A 261 -16.65 -11.68 -16.41
CA TYR A 261 -15.21 -11.74 -16.57
C TYR A 261 -14.48 -10.67 -15.72
N THR A 262 -14.93 -9.42 -15.75
CA THR A 262 -14.31 -8.36 -14.94
C THR A 262 -14.48 -8.58 -13.44
N GLU A 263 -15.56 -9.22 -13.02
CA GLU A 263 -15.75 -9.58 -11.62
C GLU A 263 -14.70 -10.61 -11.17
N GLN A 264 -14.53 -11.71 -11.91
CA GLN A 264 -13.51 -12.72 -11.60
C GLN A 264 -12.11 -12.08 -11.54
N MET A 265 -11.80 -11.26 -12.53
CA MET A 265 -10.53 -10.52 -12.60
C MET A 265 -10.34 -9.56 -11.43
N ALA A 266 -11.41 -8.91 -10.94
CA ALA A 266 -11.33 -7.99 -9.81
C ALA A 266 -11.15 -8.72 -8.47
N ILE A 267 -11.64 -9.95 -8.33
CA ILE A 267 -11.38 -10.78 -7.15
C ILE A 267 -9.92 -11.26 -7.15
N GLU A 268 -9.41 -11.71 -8.30
CA GLU A 268 -8.02 -12.18 -8.43
C GLU A 268 -6.99 -11.03 -8.34
N HIS A 269 -7.33 -9.85 -8.87
CA HIS A 269 -6.45 -8.69 -8.96
C HIS A 269 -7.11 -7.40 -8.44
N PRO A 270 -7.48 -7.34 -7.14
CA PRO A 270 -8.38 -6.33 -6.58
C PRO A 270 -7.82 -4.90 -6.56
N LYS A 271 -6.51 -4.73 -6.76
CA LYS A 271 -5.81 -3.43 -6.73
C LYS A 271 -5.35 -2.97 -8.11
N ASN A 272 -5.97 -3.49 -9.18
CA ASN A 272 -5.63 -3.16 -10.56
C ASN A 272 -6.59 -2.10 -11.13
N TYR A 273 -6.06 -0.93 -11.50
CA TYR A 273 -6.86 0.17 -12.04
C TYR A 273 -7.62 -0.18 -13.32
N GLN A 274 -7.00 -0.95 -14.22
CA GLN A 274 -7.54 -1.22 -15.54
C GLN A 274 -8.79 -2.09 -15.48
N ILE A 275 -8.83 -3.07 -14.58
CA ILE A 275 -10.01 -3.93 -14.37
C ILE A 275 -11.20 -3.11 -13.89
N TRP A 276 -11.02 -2.31 -12.84
CA TRP A 276 -12.08 -1.46 -12.30
C TRP A 276 -12.55 -0.41 -13.30
N HIS A 277 -11.63 0.16 -14.09
CA HIS A 277 -11.98 1.08 -15.17
C HIS A 277 -12.73 0.36 -16.29
N HIS A 278 -12.27 -0.81 -16.73
CA HIS A 278 -12.93 -1.59 -17.78
C HIS A 278 -14.35 -1.94 -17.36
N ARG A 279 -14.56 -2.41 -16.12
CA ARG A 279 -15.91 -2.69 -15.60
C ARG A 279 -16.83 -1.46 -15.68
N ARG A 280 -16.35 -0.27 -15.32
CA ARG A 280 -17.14 0.98 -15.45
C ARG A 280 -17.56 1.23 -16.89
N GLU A 281 -16.64 1.10 -17.84
CA GLU A 281 -16.93 1.29 -19.26
C GLU A 281 -18.00 0.29 -19.75
N ILE A 282 -17.92 -0.97 -19.32
CA ILE A 282 -18.91 -2.00 -19.68
C ILE A 282 -20.28 -1.69 -19.08
N ALA A 283 -20.35 -1.38 -17.79
CA ALA A 283 -21.61 -0.99 -17.14
C ALA A 283 -22.21 0.29 -17.77
N GLN A 284 -21.37 1.25 -18.22
CA GLN A 284 -21.82 2.44 -18.94
C GLN A 284 -22.35 2.11 -20.33
N ALA A 285 -21.69 1.23 -21.07
CA ALA A 285 -22.17 0.80 -22.38
C ALA A 285 -23.54 0.09 -22.25
N LEU A 286 -23.70 -0.74 -21.22
CA LEU A 286 -24.97 -1.39 -20.89
C LEU A 286 -26.05 -0.43 -20.35
N GLN A 287 -25.66 0.71 -19.79
CA GLN A 287 -26.52 1.58 -18.97
C GLN A 287 -27.19 0.83 -17.81
N ASP A 288 -26.53 -0.22 -17.29
CA ASP A 288 -27.04 -1.08 -16.24
C ASP A 288 -26.07 -1.12 -15.06
N GLY A 289 -26.54 -0.69 -13.89
CA GLY A 289 -25.80 -0.70 -12.63
C GLY A 289 -26.31 -1.71 -11.61
N SER A 290 -27.28 -2.55 -11.96
CA SER A 290 -28.03 -3.40 -11.03
C SER A 290 -27.15 -4.37 -10.23
N ALA A 291 -26.08 -4.87 -10.85
CA ALA A 291 -25.13 -5.79 -10.21
C ALA A 291 -24.07 -5.08 -9.34
N GLU A 292 -23.83 -3.78 -9.54
CA GLU A 292 -22.61 -3.13 -9.06
C GLU A 292 -22.57 -2.99 -7.53
N LYS A 293 -23.73 -2.77 -6.89
CA LYS A 293 -23.81 -2.73 -5.41
C LYS A 293 -23.49 -4.08 -4.79
N GLN A 294 -23.97 -5.18 -5.38
CA GLN A 294 -23.62 -6.50 -4.87
C GLN A 294 -22.12 -6.74 -5.11
N PHE A 295 -21.66 -6.62 -6.36
CA PHE A 295 -20.26 -6.85 -6.70
C PHE A 295 -19.28 -6.07 -5.78
N CYS A 296 -19.53 -4.78 -5.55
CA CYS A 296 -18.72 -4.01 -4.61
C CYS A 296 -18.83 -4.51 -3.16
N LYS A 297 -20.00 -5.00 -2.71
CA LYS A 297 -20.15 -5.62 -1.38
C LYS A 297 -19.22 -6.84 -1.26
N ARG A 298 -19.24 -7.77 -2.22
CA ARG A 298 -18.30 -8.92 -2.23
C ARG A 298 -16.84 -8.48 -2.16
N ALA A 299 -16.45 -7.50 -2.98
CA ALA A 299 -15.07 -7.00 -2.99
C ALA A 299 -14.67 -6.31 -1.67
N ILE A 300 -15.62 -5.65 -0.99
CA ILE A 300 -15.42 -4.99 0.31
C ILE A 300 -15.42 -6.02 1.45
N GLU A 301 -16.19 -7.11 1.35
CA GLU A 301 -16.15 -8.20 2.34
C GLU A 301 -14.78 -8.90 2.36
N GLU A 302 -14.11 -9.02 1.21
CA GLU A 302 -12.75 -9.56 1.15
C GLU A 302 -11.67 -8.55 1.58
N ASP A 303 -11.76 -7.29 1.16
CA ASP A 303 -10.88 -6.20 1.60
C ASP A 303 -11.71 -4.95 1.92
N SER A 304 -12.05 -4.80 3.19
CA SER A 304 -12.96 -3.74 3.69
C SER A 304 -12.43 -2.32 3.48
N LYS A 305 -11.16 -2.19 3.07
CA LYS A 305 -10.49 -0.92 2.79
C LYS A 305 -10.03 -0.83 1.33
N ASN A 306 -10.51 -1.70 0.44
CA ASN A 306 -10.22 -1.62 -0.98
C ASN A 306 -10.74 -0.29 -1.57
N TYR A 307 -9.80 0.62 -1.85
CA TYR A 307 -10.12 1.94 -2.36
C TYR A 307 -10.82 1.90 -3.72
N HIS A 308 -10.48 0.94 -4.59
CA HIS A 308 -11.12 0.81 -5.90
C HIS A 308 -12.58 0.37 -5.77
N ALA A 309 -12.87 -0.57 -4.87
CA ALA A 309 -14.22 -1.04 -4.62
C ALA A 309 -15.11 0.09 -4.09
N TRP A 310 -14.64 0.83 -3.07
CA TRP A 310 -15.36 2.00 -2.55
C TRP A 310 -15.57 3.10 -3.61
N ALA A 311 -14.52 3.44 -4.37
CA ALA A 311 -14.61 4.44 -5.42
C ALA A 311 -15.55 4.00 -6.56
N HIS A 312 -15.53 2.72 -6.94
CA HIS A 312 -16.44 2.15 -7.92
C HIS A 312 -17.88 2.16 -7.42
N ARG A 313 -18.12 1.78 -6.16
CA ARG A 313 -19.44 1.82 -5.53
C ARG A 313 -20.04 3.22 -5.55
N GLN A 314 -19.27 4.25 -5.16
CA GLN A 314 -19.71 5.65 -5.22
C GLN A 314 -20.05 6.10 -6.65
N TRP A 315 -19.21 5.71 -7.61
CA TRP A 315 -19.46 6.00 -9.02
C TRP A 315 -20.77 5.34 -9.50
N ALA A 316 -20.97 4.05 -9.24
CA ALA A 316 -22.15 3.31 -9.68
C ALA A 316 -23.44 3.89 -9.05
N ILE A 317 -23.41 4.18 -7.75
CA ILE A 317 -24.53 4.80 -7.04
C ILE A 317 -24.90 6.15 -7.66
N ARG A 318 -23.92 7.02 -7.94
CA ARG A 318 -24.21 8.30 -8.60
C ARG A 318 -24.68 8.13 -10.03
N ARG A 319 -24.04 7.27 -10.81
CA ARG A 319 -24.28 7.11 -12.25
C ARG A 319 -25.66 6.53 -12.54
N PHE A 320 -26.11 5.60 -11.69
CA PHE A 320 -27.35 4.85 -11.84
C PHE A 320 -28.40 5.19 -10.77
N LYS A 321 -28.14 6.20 -9.93
CA LYS A 321 -29.03 6.69 -8.85
C LYS A 321 -29.42 5.61 -7.82
N LEU A 322 -28.49 4.72 -7.45
CA LEU A 322 -28.73 3.55 -6.59
C LEU A 322 -28.57 3.85 -5.09
N TRP A 323 -29.21 4.92 -4.62
CA TRP A 323 -29.07 5.41 -3.24
C TRP A 323 -29.76 4.53 -2.20
N ASP A 324 -30.86 3.86 -2.59
CA ASP A 324 -31.68 3.04 -1.70
C ASP A 324 -30.87 1.92 -1.03
N GLY A 325 -31.03 1.77 0.29
CA GLY A 325 -30.32 0.77 1.11
C GLY A 325 -28.81 1.02 1.28
N GLU A 326 -28.27 2.15 0.84
CA GLU A 326 -26.84 2.43 1.02
C GLU A 326 -26.48 2.79 2.46
N LEU A 327 -27.36 3.47 3.21
CA LEU A 327 -27.14 3.70 4.63
C LEU A 327 -27.18 2.40 5.43
N ASP A 328 -28.07 1.47 5.09
CA ASP A 328 -28.14 0.15 5.74
C ASP A 328 -26.82 -0.63 5.52
N PHE A 329 -26.26 -0.57 4.32
CA PHE A 329 -24.95 -1.15 4.03
C PHE A 329 -23.83 -0.47 4.84
N VAL A 330 -23.86 0.86 4.95
CA VAL A 330 -22.88 1.58 5.79
C VAL A 330 -23.00 1.17 7.25
N ASP A 331 -24.22 1.01 7.78
CA ASP A 331 -24.47 0.58 9.15
C ASP A 331 -24.01 -0.86 9.38
N GLU A 332 -24.20 -1.76 8.41
CA GLU A 332 -23.63 -3.13 8.42
C GLU A 332 -22.10 -3.07 8.55
N MET A 333 -21.44 -2.26 7.72
CA MET A 333 -19.97 -2.13 7.74
C MET A 333 -19.45 -1.52 9.05
N LEU A 334 -20.13 -0.51 9.59
CA LEU A 334 -19.75 0.14 10.85
C LEU A 334 -20.09 -0.70 12.09
N ALA A 335 -21.09 -1.58 12.01
CA ALA A 335 -21.35 -2.58 13.04
C ALA A 335 -20.23 -3.64 13.09
N SER A 336 -19.69 -4.03 11.94
CA SER A 336 -18.56 -4.96 11.86
C SER A 336 -17.24 -4.32 12.29
N ASP A 337 -16.94 -3.10 11.83
CA ASP A 337 -15.75 -2.35 12.22
C ASP A 337 -16.04 -0.86 12.28
N VAL A 338 -16.30 -0.37 13.50
CA VAL A 338 -16.54 1.06 13.76
C VAL A 338 -15.34 1.94 13.40
N ARG A 339 -14.13 1.38 13.26
CA ARG A 339 -12.90 2.10 12.84
C ARG A 339 -12.72 2.12 11.32
N ASN A 340 -13.65 1.56 10.56
CA ASN A 340 -13.57 1.59 9.10
C ASN A 340 -13.82 3.00 8.56
N ASN A 341 -12.74 3.75 8.34
CA ASN A 341 -12.80 5.11 7.81
C ASN A 341 -13.45 5.19 6.41
N SER A 342 -13.35 4.13 5.60
CA SER A 342 -14.02 4.10 4.29
C SER A 342 -15.54 4.05 4.43
N ALA A 343 -16.06 3.34 5.42
CA ALA A 343 -17.49 3.31 5.73
C ALA A 343 -17.98 4.66 6.29
N TRP A 344 -17.20 5.32 7.15
CA TRP A 344 -17.50 6.70 7.59
C TRP A 344 -17.52 7.70 6.42
N ASN A 345 -16.55 7.60 5.51
CA ASN A 345 -16.53 8.39 4.30
C ASN A 345 -17.73 8.08 3.39
N GLN A 346 -18.14 6.82 3.29
CA GLN A 346 -19.34 6.43 2.55
C GLN A 346 -20.60 7.01 3.19
N ARG A 347 -20.71 7.00 4.53
CA ARG A 347 -21.81 7.64 5.25
C ARG A 347 -21.93 9.12 4.88
N TRP A 348 -20.81 9.84 4.97
CA TRP A 348 -20.74 11.25 4.55
C TRP A 348 -21.17 11.43 3.09
N PHE A 349 -20.66 10.58 2.20
CA PHE A 349 -20.99 10.60 0.79
C PHE A 349 -22.50 10.45 0.55
N VAL A 350 -23.16 9.48 1.20
CA VAL A 350 -24.62 9.28 1.04
C VAL A 350 -25.38 10.48 1.54
N ILE A 351 -25.18 10.87 2.81
CA ILE A 351 -25.93 11.97 3.44
C ILE A 351 -25.79 13.27 2.63
N LYS A 352 -24.58 13.60 2.17
CA LYS A 352 -24.32 14.81 1.38
C LYS A 352 -25.04 14.82 0.02
N HIS A 353 -25.36 13.67 -0.56
CA HIS A 353 -26.01 13.59 -1.87
C HIS A 353 -27.51 13.30 -1.80
N THR A 354 -28.02 12.80 -0.67
CA THR A 354 -29.44 12.45 -0.51
C THR A 354 -30.20 13.39 0.41
N THR A 355 -29.52 14.32 1.07
CA THR A 355 -30.13 15.29 2.00
C THR A 355 -29.50 16.67 1.81
N GLU A 356 -30.19 17.71 2.29
CA GLU A 356 -29.67 19.08 2.32
C GLU A 356 -28.71 19.35 3.49
N LEU A 357 -28.43 18.33 4.33
CA LEU A 357 -27.70 18.49 5.59
C LEU A 357 -28.28 19.65 6.42
N ASP A 358 -29.62 19.68 6.52
CA ASP A 358 -30.33 20.61 7.39
C ASP A 358 -30.05 20.34 8.87
N GLU A 359 -30.62 21.16 9.74
CA GLU A 359 -30.41 21.04 11.18
C GLU A 359 -30.84 19.67 11.73
N SER A 360 -32.00 19.17 11.32
CA SER A 360 -32.54 17.90 11.82
C SER A 360 -31.63 16.72 11.42
N VAL A 361 -31.11 16.74 10.20
CA VAL A 361 -30.18 15.72 9.71
C VAL A 361 -28.85 15.83 10.43
N ARG A 362 -28.31 17.04 10.64
CA ARG A 362 -27.05 17.22 11.37
C ARG A 362 -27.17 16.76 12.81
N GLU A 363 -28.25 17.09 13.51
CA GLU A 363 -28.48 16.64 14.88
C GLU A 363 -28.51 15.10 14.95
N ARG A 364 -29.27 14.46 14.06
CA ARG A 364 -29.32 12.99 13.96
C ARG A 364 -27.93 12.39 13.72
N GLU A 365 -27.17 12.92 12.76
CA GLU A 365 -25.84 12.39 12.43
C GLU A 365 -24.79 12.68 13.51
N LEU A 366 -24.90 13.81 14.23
CA LEU A 366 -24.07 14.09 15.40
C LEU A 366 -24.36 13.08 16.52
N ASN A 367 -25.64 12.84 16.84
CA ASN A 367 -26.03 11.85 17.84
C ASN A 367 -25.54 10.45 17.46
N TYR A 368 -25.73 10.03 16.21
CA TYR A 368 -25.18 8.78 15.69
C TYR A 368 -23.66 8.69 15.86
N ALA A 369 -22.93 9.75 15.49
CA ALA A 369 -21.47 9.75 15.60
C ALA A 369 -21.01 9.64 17.06
N PHE A 370 -21.68 10.33 17.99
CA PHE A 370 -21.38 10.24 19.41
C PHE A 370 -21.74 8.89 20.01
N GLU A 371 -22.84 8.25 19.61
CA GLU A 371 -23.14 6.85 19.98
C GLU A 371 -22.00 5.91 19.56
N LYS A 372 -21.41 6.11 18.37
CA LYS A 372 -20.25 5.31 17.92
C LYS A 372 -18.95 5.68 18.64
N ILE A 373 -18.80 6.92 19.11
CA ILE A 373 -17.67 7.34 19.94
C ILE A 373 -17.76 6.69 21.32
N ASP A 374 -18.95 6.56 21.91
CA ASP A 374 -19.14 5.89 23.19
C ASP A 374 -18.71 4.42 23.15
N LEU A 375 -18.83 3.76 21.98
CA LEU A 375 -18.30 2.40 21.77
C LEU A 375 -16.77 2.34 21.69
N ALA A 376 -16.12 3.41 21.23
CA ALA A 376 -14.69 3.47 20.99
C ALA A 376 -14.15 4.91 21.02
N ALA A 377 -13.95 5.45 22.23
CA ALA A 377 -13.60 6.86 22.43
C ALA A 377 -12.33 7.29 21.68
N HIS A 378 -11.34 6.41 21.55
CA HIS A 378 -10.07 6.67 20.85
C HIS A 378 -10.10 6.37 19.34
N ASN A 379 -11.28 6.10 18.76
CA ASN A 379 -11.42 5.92 17.31
C ASN A 379 -11.51 7.28 16.60
N GLU A 380 -10.47 7.65 15.85
CA GLU A 380 -10.40 8.94 15.16
C GLU A 380 -11.51 9.18 14.13
N SER A 381 -11.99 8.15 13.43
CA SER A 381 -12.91 8.31 12.30
C SER A 381 -14.23 9.03 12.63
N PRO A 382 -15.00 8.65 13.67
CA PRO A 382 -16.20 9.38 14.05
C PRO A 382 -15.92 10.82 14.53
N TRP A 383 -14.78 11.08 15.17
CA TRP A 383 -14.40 12.46 15.53
C TRP A 383 -14.17 13.33 14.30
N ASN A 384 -13.52 12.78 13.28
CA ASN A 384 -13.33 13.46 12.00
C ASN A 384 -14.67 13.68 11.28
N TYR A 385 -15.62 12.75 11.42
CA TYR A 385 -16.98 12.89 10.91
C TYR A 385 -17.75 14.01 11.63
N VAL A 386 -17.71 14.08 12.97
CA VAL A 386 -18.27 15.19 13.77
C VAL A 386 -17.69 16.53 13.33
N ARG A 387 -16.36 16.62 13.17
CA ARG A 387 -15.69 17.84 12.66
C ARG A 387 -16.23 18.25 11.29
N GLY A 388 -16.49 17.29 10.40
CA GLY A 388 -17.10 17.54 9.10
C GLY A 388 -18.53 18.09 9.20
N LEU A 389 -19.33 17.55 10.12
CA LEU A 389 -20.73 17.97 10.36
C LEU A 389 -20.84 19.36 10.97
N VAL A 390 -19.90 19.79 11.81
CA VAL A 390 -19.99 21.12 12.46
C VAL A 390 -19.28 22.23 11.69
N ARG A 391 -18.49 21.89 10.65
CA ARG A 391 -17.70 22.87 9.90
C ARG A 391 -18.57 23.97 9.30
N GLY A 392 -18.27 25.22 9.65
CA GLY A 392 -19.02 26.41 9.22
C GLY A 392 -20.31 26.67 10.02
N GLN A 393 -20.65 25.83 10.99
CA GLN A 393 -21.79 25.98 11.90
C GLN A 393 -21.36 25.81 13.37
N GLU A 394 -20.09 26.08 13.68
CA GLU A 394 -19.49 25.76 14.97
C GLU A 394 -20.22 26.46 16.12
N GLN A 395 -20.64 27.71 15.96
CA GLN A 395 -21.38 28.45 16.99
C GLN A 395 -22.72 27.78 17.33
N ARG A 396 -23.43 27.26 16.32
CA ARG A 396 -24.74 26.62 16.50
C ARG A 396 -24.62 25.33 17.30
N TRP A 397 -23.63 24.51 16.96
CA TRP A 397 -23.45 23.19 17.54
C TRP A 397 -22.48 23.18 18.74
N SER A 398 -21.89 24.33 19.10
CA SER A 398 -20.86 24.43 20.14
C SER A 398 -21.34 23.85 21.46
N ALA A 399 -22.55 24.19 21.91
CA ALA A 399 -23.10 23.71 23.19
C ALA A 399 -23.17 22.17 23.22
N LEU A 400 -23.89 21.57 22.27
CA LEU A 400 -24.05 20.11 22.19
C LEU A 400 -22.71 19.39 22.08
N VAL A 401 -21.82 19.86 21.19
CA VAL A 401 -20.54 19.18 20.93
C VAL A 401 -19.57 19.37 22.08
N LYS A 402 -19.50 20.55 22.71
CA LYS A 402 -18.67 20.76 23.90
C LYS A 402 -19.11 19.85 25.04
N ASP A 403 -20.40 19.80 25.35
CA ASP A 403 -20.91 19.01 26.49
C ASP A 403 -20.56 17.52 26.31
N LYS A 404 -20.76 16.97 25.11
CA LYS A 404 -20.39 15.58 24.80
C LYS A 404 -18.88 15.37 24.81
N CYS A 405 -18.10 16.26 24.19
CA CYS A 405 -16.64 16.16 24.20
C CYS A 405 -16.07 16.24 25.62
N GLN A 406 -16.62 17.11 26.47
CA GLN A 406 -16.19 17.26 27.87
C GLN A 406 -16.49 16.00 28.66
N ALA A 407 -17.71 15.46 28.54
CA ALA A 407 -18.07 14.21 29.21
C ALA A 407 -17.13 13.04 28.82
N ILE A 408 -16.79 12.93 27.53
CA ILE A 408 -15.87 11.89 27.04
C ILE A 408 -14.43 12.16 27.52
N TYR A 409 -13.99 13.41 27.53
CA TYR A 409 -12.64 13.77 27.98
C TYR A 409 -12.47 13.59 29.50
N ASP A 410 -13.52 13.83 30.29
CA ASP A 410 -13.51 13.58 31.73
C ASP A 410 -13.41 12.07 32.03
N GLN A 411 -14.08 11.23 31.24
CA GLN A 411 -14.00 9.77 31.35
C GLN A 411 -12.69 9.21 30.79
N HIS A 412 -12.17 9.82 29.72
CA HIS A 412 -10.97 9.41 29.01
C HIS A 412 -10.00 10.59 28.82
N PRO A 413 -9.26 11.00 29.87
CA PRO A 413 -8.39 12.18 29.83
C PRO A 413 -7.19 12.07 28.88
N ASP A 414 -6.94 10.88 28.33
CA ASP A 414 -5.93 10.56 27.32
C ASP A 414 -6.49 10.55 25.90
N CYS A 415 -7.81 10.71 25.72
CA CYS A 415 -8.43 10.79 24.39
C CYS A 415 -8.06 12.11 23.70
N ILE A 416 -7.03 12.03 22.85
CA ILE A 416 -6.50 13.18 22.11
C ILE A 416 -7.53 13.83 21.18
N HIS A 417 -8.52 13.07 20.71
CA HIS A 417 -9.51 13.56 19.75
C HIS A 417 -10.58 14.44 20.42
N ALA A 418 -11.07 14.03 21.59
CA ALA A 418 -11.96 14.83 22.42
C ALA A 418 -11.26 16.12 22.85
N ALA A 419 -10.04 16.01 23.38
CA ALA A 419 -9.21 17.15 23.76
C ALA A 419 -8.99 18.13 22.60
N ALA A 420 -8.61 17.62 21.43
CA ALA A 420 -8.39 18.44 20.23
C ALA A 420 -9.66 19.19 19.79
N LEU A 421 -10.83 18.54 19.85
CA LEU A 421 -12.09 19.16 19.45
C LEU A 421 -12.57 20.20 20.48
N LEU A 422 -12.38 19.95 21.78
CA LEU A 422 -12.60 20.94 22.83
C LEU A 422 -11.75 22.18 22.59
N VAL A 423 -10.45 22.01 22.31
CA VAL A 423 -9.56 23.12 21.99
C VAL A 423 -10.12 23.93 20.81
N ASP A 424 -10.57 23.30 19.73
CA ASP A 424 -11.13 24.01 18.58
C ASP A 424 -12.37 24.84 18.93
N LEU A 425 -13.28 24.30 19.75
CA LEU A 425 -14.51 24.97 20.15
C LEU A 425 -14.25 26.11 21.15
N LEU A 426 -13.43 25.87 22.18
CA LEU A 426 -13.04 26.88 23.16
C LEU A 426 -12.29 28.05 22.53
N SER A 427 -11.44 27.75 21.53
CA SER A 427 -10.70 28.76 20.76
C SER A 427 -11.63 29.67 19.94
N LYS A 428 -12.79 29.16 19.51
CA LYS A 428 -13.78 29.92 18.73
C LYS A 428 -14.64 30.83 19.59
N GLU A 429 -14.90 30.46 20.84
CA GLU A 429 -15.61 31.32 21.81
C GLU A 429 -14.76 32.50 22.26
N ALA A 430 -13.43 32.33 22.30
CA ALA A 430 -12.44 33.41 22.51
C ALA A 430 -12.66 34.28 23.78
N THR A 431 -13.27 33.72 24.84
CA THR A 431 -13.34 34.38 26.14
C THR A 431 -12.07 34.12 26.95
N PRO A 432 -11.69 34.99 27.90
CA PRO A 432 -10.50 34.76 28.73
C PRO A 432 -10.51 33.40 29.45
N ALA A 433 -11.67 32.96 29.95
CA ALA A 433 -11.83 31.67 30.60
C ALA A 433 -11.64 30.50 29.62
N THR A 434 -12.29 30.55 28.45
CA THR A 434 -12.20 29.46 27.47
C THR A 434 -10.81 29.35 26.85
N LEU A 435 -10.13 30.48 26.64
CA LEU A 435 -8.74 30.51 26.16
C LEU A 435 -7.76 29.96 27.20
N ALA A 436 -7.99 30.23 28.49
CA ALA A 436 -7.18 29.64 29.57
C ALA A 436 -7.31 28.10 29.58
N THR A 437 -8.54 27.58 29.58
CA THR A 437 -8.79 26.13 29.51
C THR A 437 -8.22 25.50 28.25
N ALA A 438 -8.35 26.15 27.08
CA ALA A 438 -7.77 25.65 25.85
C ALA A 438 -6.23 25.56 25.93
N ASN A 439 -5.57 26.54 26.55
CA ASN A 439 -4.11 26.51 26.75
C ASN A 439 -3.68 25.35 27.66
N GLU A 440 -4.42 25.07 28.73
CA GLU A 440 -4.15 23.93 29.63
C GLU A 440 -4.26 22.60 28.89
N ILE A 441 -5.32 22.41 28.10
CA ILE A 441 -5.51 21.19 27.29
C ILE A 441 -4.38 21.05 26.26
N ILE A 442 -3.99 22.15 25.59
CA ILE A 442 -2.88 22.15 24.64
C ILE A 442 -1.56 21.75 25.32
N ASP A 443 -1.29 22.26 26.52
CA ASP A 443 -0.08 21.89 27.27
C ASP A 443 -0.05 20.41 27.59
N LYS A 444 -1.18 19.82 27.98
CA LYS A 444 -1.29 18.38 28.20
C LYS A 444 -1.10 17.58 26.91
N LEU A 445 -1.73 17.99 25.81
CA LEU A 445 -1.55 17.37 24.49
C LEU A 445 -0.08 17.39 24.04
N MET A 446 0.58 18.52 24.22
CA MET A 446 1.97 18.72 23.81
C MET A 446 2.96 17.90 24.62
N ASN A 447 2.76 17.81 25.94
CA ASN A 447 3.74 17.26 26.87
C ASN A 447 3.45 15.80 27.27
N GLU A 448 2.20 15.37 27.25
CA GLU A 448 1.77 14.09 27.82
C GLU A 448 1.12 13.17 26.77
N THR A 449 0.01 13.60 26.13
CA THR A 449 -0.89 12.67 25.42
C THR A 449 -0.72 12.60 23.90
N ASP A 450 -0.28 13.68 23.23
CA ASP A 450 -0.10 13.73 21.75
C ASP A 450 1.28 14.31 21.37
N ARG A 451 2.33 13.79 22.02
CA ARG A 451 3.72 14.28 21.87
C ARG A 451 4.22 14.23 20.44
N VAL A 452 3.72 13.31 19.61
CA VAL A 452 4.07 13.22 18.18
C VAL A 452 3.65 14.46 17.40
N ARG A 453 2.61 15.18 17.86
CA ARG A 453 2.13 16.44 17.28
C ARG A 453 2.51 17.66 18.13
N CYS A 454 3.53 17.57 19.00
CA CYS A 454 4.00 18.67 19.85
C CYS A 454 4.20 19.99 19.07
N ALA A 455 4.88 19.95 17.92
CA ALA A 455 5.10 21.13 17.09
C ALA A 455 3.78 21.77 16.57
N TYR A 456 2.79 20.93 16.25
CA TYR A 456 1.45 21.40 15.87
C TYR A 456 0.73 22.06 17.05
N TRP A 457 0.79 21.46 18.23
CA TRP A 457 0.19 22.02 19.44
C TRP A 457 0.85 23.33 19.88
N GLN A 458 2.17 23.44 19.75
CA GLN A 458 2.90 24.70 19.97
C GLN A 458 2.46 25.79 18.98
N PHE A 459 2.31 25.45 17.70
CA PHE A 459 1.75 26.37 16.70
C PHE A 459 0.35 26.83 17.09
N ARG A 460 -0.54 25.91 17.48
CA ARG A 460 -1.91 26.20 17.93
C ARG A 460 -1.91 27.14 19.14
N LYS A 461 -1.08 26.88 20.14
CA LYS A 461 -0.93 27.71 21.35
C LYS A 461 -0.56 29.15 21.00
N SER A 462 0.41 29.33 20.10
CA SER A 462 0.85 30.66 19.65
C SER A 462 -0.26 31.46 18.96
N GLY A 463 -1.20 30.77 18.30
CA GLY A 463 -2.37 31.37 17.68
C GLY A 463 -3.37 31.94 18.68
N LEU A 464 -3.56 31.29 19.84
CA LEU A 464 -4.48 31.75 20.89
C LEU A 464 -4.01 33.05 21.53
N ALA A 465 -2.69 33.20 21.76
CA ALA A 465 -2.11 34.39 22.37
C ALA A 465 -2.37 35.68 21.56
N ARG A 466 -2.57 35.55 20.24
CA ARG A 466 -2.86 36.69 19.34
C ARG A 466 -4.32 37.14 19.36
N VAL A 467 -5.22 36.33 19.92
CA VAL A 467 -6.67 36.61 20.00
C VAL A 467 -7.04 37.29 21.32
N THR A 468 -6.22 37.12 22.36
CA THR A 468 -6.34 37.89 23.61
C THR A 468 -6.17 39.39 23.33
N PRO A 469 -7.17 40.25 23.61
CA PRO A 469 -6.96 41.68 23.56
C PRO A 469 -5.85 42.01 24.57
N THR A 470 -4.81 42.72 24.12
CA THR A 470 -3.89 43.39 25.04
C THR A 470 -4.73 44.30 25.92
N SER A 471 -4.74 43.98 27.22
CA SER A 471 -5.41 44.73 28.29
C SER A 471 -5.07 46.21 28.27
#